data_AF-Q2VHS3-F1
#
_entry.id   AF-Q2VHS3-F1
#
_cell.length_a   1.000
_cell.length_b   1.000
_cell.length_c   1.000
_cell.angle_alpha   90.00
_cell.angle_beta   90.00
_cell.angle_gamma   90.00
#
_symmetry.space_group_name_H-M   'P 1'
#
loop_
_entity.id
_entity.type
_entity.pdbx_description
1 polymer ?
#
loop_
_entity_poly.entity_id
_entity_poly.type
_entity_poly.pdbx_seq_one_letter_code
_entity_poly.pdbx_strand_id
1 'polypeptide(L)'
;MLNGNEYVVTVKDNKTDEAYLSVIVENVSGGKMVKSIVQNSKVSTEVNEDHVKKLLAFVNGTTVDELPVIEDLASKVLVVEATNKIGDDYIVELDF
;
A
#
# COMPACT_ATOMS: atom_id res chain seq x y z
N MET A 1 -10.19 -9.28 10.86
CA MET A 1 -11.33 -8.36 10.66
C MET A 1 -10.81 -6.97 10.94
N LEU A 2 -11.06 -6.01 10.03
CA LEU A 2 -10.69 -4.63 10.25
C LEU A 2 -11.57 -4.06 11.37
N ASN A 3 -10.98 -3.38 12.35
CA ASN A 3 -11.77 -2.61 13.32
C ASN A 3 -12.47 -1.45 12.58
N GLY A 4 -13.57 -0.90 13.11
CA GLY A 4 -14.35 0.17 12.45
C GLY A 4 -13.58 1.47 12.11
N ASN A 5 -12.30 1.56 12.51
CA ASN A 5 -11.39 2.66 12.22
C ASN A 5 -10.27 2.29 11.23
N GLU A 6 -10.26 1.07 10.70
CA GLU A 6 -9.25 0.59 9.78
C GLU A 6 -9.78 0.56 8.35
N TYR A 7 -8.93 0.93 7.40
CA TYR A 7 -9.21 0.82 5.97
C TYR A 7 -7.97 0.37 5.22
N VAL A 8 -8.17 -0.13 4.00
CA VAL A 8 -7.08 -0.59 3.13
C VAL A 8 -7.03 0.29 1.89
N VAL A 9 -5.84 0.76 1.55
CA VAL A 9 -5.57 1.37 0.25
C VAL A 9 -4.79 0.36 -0.56
N THR A 10 -5.34 -0.06 -1.69
CA THR A 10 -4.68 -0.98 -2.61
C THR A 10 -4.55 -0.34 -3.98
N VAL A 11 -3.35 -0.42 -4.55
CA VAL A 11 -3.08 -0.07 -5.94
C VAL A 11 -2.92 -1.35 -6.76
N LYS A 12 -3.41 -1.32 -8.00
CA LYS A 12 -3.27 -2.42 -8.95
C LYS A 12 -2.02 -2.25 -9.82
N ASP A 13 -1.59 -3.33 -10.43
CA ASP A 13 -0.62 -3.27 -11.52
C ASP A 13 -1.22 -2.50 -12.72
N ASN A 14 -0.40 -1.74 -13.44
CA ASN A 14 -0.91 -0.90 -14.53
C ASN A 14 -1.26 -1.67 -15.81
N LYS A 15 -0.83 -2.93 -15.91
CA LYS A 15 -1.09 -3.80 -17.06
C LYS A 15 -2.14 -4.87 -16.77
N THR A 16 -2.46 -5.11 -15.50
CA THR A 16 -3.34 -6.19 -15.05
C THR A 16 -4.22 -5.73 -13.89
N ASP A 17 -5.44 -6.26 -13.75
CA ASP A 17 -6.29 -6.00 -12.57
C ASP A 17 -5.83 -6.77 -11.31
N GLU A 18 -4.58 -7.21 -11.28
CA GLU A 18 -3.96 -7.81 -10.10
C GLU A 18 -3.67 -6.72 -9.07
N ALA A 19 -4.08 -6.96 -7.83
CA ALA A 19 -3.63 -6.16 -6.70
C ALA A 19 -2.10 -6.15 -6.66
N TYR A 20 -1.47 -5.00 -6.52
CA TYR A 20 -0.01 -4.91 -6.45
C TYR A 20 0.48 -4.56 -5.05
N LEU A 21 0.18 -3.37 -4.55
CA LEU A 21 0.60 -2.90 -3.23
C LEU A 21 -0.61 -2.51 -2.41
N SER A 22 -0.66 -2.98 -1.18
CA SER A 22 -1.69 -2.62 -0.21
C SER A 22 -1.06 -2.04 1.04
N VAL A 23 -1.73 -1.06 1.63
CA VAL A 23 -1.39 -0.54 2.95
C VAL A 23 -2.63 -0.56 3.83
N ILE A 24 -2.49 -1.14 5.02
CA ILE A 24 -3.53 -1.18 6.04
C ILE A 24 -3.32 0.02 6.94
N VAL A 25 -4.34 0.87 7.04
CA VAL A 25 -4.28 2.13 7.78
C VAL A 25 -5.32 2.12 8.88
N GLU A 26 -4.95 2.57 10.07
CA GLU A 26 -5.84 2.83 11.18
C GLU A 26 -5.96 4.34 11.43
N ASN A 27 -7.18 4.84 11.50
CA ASN A 27 -7.45 6.21 11.96
C ASN A 27 -7.34 6.25 13.50
N VAL A 28 -6.42 7.07 14.00
CA VAL A 28 -6.15 7.26 15.44
C VAL A 28 -6.39 8.72 15.83
N SER A 29 -6.50 9.00 17.13
CA SER A 29 -6.84 10.35 17.65
C SER A 29 -5.83 11.47 17.31
N GLY A 30 -4.74 11.17 16.60
CA GLY A 30 -3.73 12.13 16.13
C GLY A 30 -3.45 12.05 14.62
N GLY A 31 -4.28 11.35 13.84
CA GLY A 31 -4.11 11.22 12.40
C GLY A 31 -4.24 9.76 11.92
N LYS A 32 -3.31 9.32 11.10
CA LYS A 32 -3.30 7.99 10.48
C LYS A 32 -2.09 7.20 10.96
N MET A 33 -2.28 5.90 11.18
CA MET A 33 -1.19 4.97 11.48
C MET A 33 -1.15 3.87 10.43
N VAL A 34 0.01 3.65 9.82
CA VAL A 34 0.24 2.51 8.93
C VAL A 34 0.49 1.26 9.78
N LYS A 35 -0.38 0.26 9.64
CA LYS A 35 -0.31 -1.01 10.39
C LYS A 35 0.51 -2.06 9.66
N SER A 36 0.36 -2.13 8.34
CA SER A 36 1.04 -3.12 7.52
C SER A 36 1.13 -2.65 6.07
N ILE A 37 2.19 -3.08 5.39
CA ILE A 37 2.41 -2.89 3.96
C ILE A 37 2.53 -4.29 3.36
N VAL A 38 1.77 -4.54 2.30
CA VAL A 38 1.69 -5.85 1.65
C VAL A 38 1.98 -5.67 0.16
N GLN A 39 2.89 -6.47 -0.39
CA GLN A 39 3.17 -6.55 -1.82
C GLN A 39 2.75 -7.92 -2.37
N ASN A 40 2.05 -7.91 -3.50
CA ASN A 40 1.65 -9.12 -4.19
C ASN A 40 2.84 -9.76 -4.90
N SER A 41 3.18 -10.98 -4.49
CA SER A 41 4.27 -11.78 -5.09
C SER A 41 4.00 -12.18 -6.55
N LYS A 42 2.74 -12.18 -7.01
CA LYS A 42 2.39 -12.42 -8.44
C LYS A 42 2.90 -11.32 -9.35
N VAL A 43 2.97 -10.09 -8.85
CA VAL A 43 3.41 -8.92 -9.61
C VAL A 43 4.92 -8.71 -9.42
N SER A 44 5.40 -8.79 -8.18
CA SER A 44 6.84 -8.72 -7.87
C SER A 44 7.20 -9.54 -6.63
N THR A 45 8.20 -10.40 -6.76
CA THR A 45 8.75 -11.20 -5.65
C THR A 45 9.74 -10.43 -4.78
N GLU A 46 10.32 -9.34 -5.30
CA GLU A 46 11.25 -8.47 -4.58
C GLU A 46 10.55 -7.17 -4.19
N VAL A 47 10.81 -6.68 -2.98
CA VAL A 47 10.21 -5.43 -2.49
C VAL A 47 10.73 -4.27 -3.32
N ASN A 48 9.81 -3.54 -3.97
CA ASN A 48 10.16 -2.31 -4.66
C ASN A 48 9.96 -1.12 -3.72
N GLU A 49 11.04 -0.71 -3.05
CA GLU A 49 11.01 0.36 -2.05
C GLU A 49 10.50 1.70 -2.61
N ASP A 50 10.80 2.04 -3.86
CA ASP A 50 10.36 3.29 -4.48
C ASP A 50 8.83 3.32 -4.64
N HIS A 51 8.24 2.19 -5.07
CA HIS A 51 6.79 2.08 -5.18
C HIS A 51 6.12 2.12 -3.81
N VAL A 52 6.72 1.49 -2.80
CA VAL A 52 6.24 1.53 -1.42
C VAL A 52 6.28 2.96 -0.87
N LYS A 53 7.36 3.70 -1.08
CA LYS A 53 7.48 5.11 -0.67
C LYS A 53 6.41 5.98 -1.34
N LYS A 54 6.15 5.79 -2.64
CA LYS A 54 5.08 6.51 -3.35
C LYS A 54 3.70 6.25 -2.74
N LEU A 55 3.38 4.99 -2.43
CA LEU A 55 2.11 4.64 -1.77
C LEU A 55 2.00 5.28 -0.37
N LEU A 56 3.07 5.24 0.41
CA LEU A 56 3.10 5.86 1.74
C LEU A 56 2.94 7.39 1.66
N ALA A 57 3.58 8.05 0.69
CA ALA A 57 3.44 9.47 0.45
C ALA A 57 1.97 9.83 0.12
N PHE A 58 1.35 9.06 -0.78
CA PHE A 58 -0.06 9.21 -1.13
C PHE A 58 -1.00 9.07 0.08
N VAL A 59 -0.85 8.00 0.87
CA VAL A 59 -1.71 7.77 2.05
C VAL A 59 -1.61 8.88 3.10
N ASN A 60 -0.41 9.44 3.24
CA ASN A 60 -0.14 10.54 4.17
C ASN A 60 -0.43 11.93 3.57
N GLY A 61 -0.78 12.03 2.29
CA GLY A 61 -1.07 13.31 1.63
C GLY A 61 0.17 14.21 1.52
N THR A 62 1.34 13.62 1.27
CA THR A 62 2.65 14.29 1.23
C THR A 62 3.45 13.81 0.02
N THR A 63 4.68 14.30 -0.14
CA THR A 63 5.63 13.85 -1.18
C THR A 63 6.60 12.80 -0.64
N VAL A 64 7.29 12.08 -1.53
CA VAL A 64 8.31 11.10 -1.12
C VAL A 64 9.46 11.76 -0.34
N ASP A 65 9.85 12.97 -0.73
CA ASP A 65 10.96 13.70 -0.11
C ASP A 65 10.63 14.21 1.30
N GLU A 66 9.35 14.38 1.61
CA GLU A 66 8.84 14.80 2.92
C GLU A 66 8.57 13.63 3.87
N LEU A 67 8.65 12.39 3.38
CA LEU A 67 8.50 11.22 4.24
C LEU A 67 9.66 11.14 5.25
N PRO A 68 9.39 10.73 6.49
CA PRO A 68 10.46 10.40 7.43
C PRO A 68 11.31 9.26 6.87
N VAL A 69 12.61 9.24 7.20
CA VAL A 69 13.48 8.12 6.85
C VAL A 69 12.95 6.83 7.49
N ILE A 70 12.69 5.82 6.66
CA ILE A 70 12.23 4.51 7.10
C ILE A 70 13.38 3.53 6.97
N GLU A 71 14.10 3.32 8.07
CA GLU A 71 15.16 2.31 8.16
C GLU A 71 14.60 0.92 7.84
N ASP A 72 15.35 0.14 7.07
CA ASP A 72 15.02 -1.24 6.66
C ASP A 72 13.60 -1.41 6.09
N LEU A 73 13.15 -0.49 5.23
CA LEU A 73 11.81 -0.50 4.65
C LEU A 73 11.43 -1.86 4.05
N ALA A 74 12.32 -2.49 3.28
CA ALA A 74 12.07 -3.80 2.69
C ALA A 74 11.67 -4.87 3.73
N SER A 75 12.28 -4.86 4.92
CA SER A 75 11.96 -5.82 5.99
C SER A 75 10.56 -5.64 6.61
N LYS A 76 9.96 -4.46 6.42
CA LYS A 76 8.64 -4.09 6.94
C LYS A 76 7.51 -4.39 5.95
N VAL A 77 7.85 -4.84 4.74
CA VAL A 77 6.88 -5.18 3.69
C VAL A 77 6.65 -6.68 3.68
N LEU A 78 5.38 -7.07 3.82
CA LEU A 78 4.97 -8.46 3.70
C LEU A 78 4.79 -8.82 2.21
N VAL A 79 5.61 -9.71 1.68
CA VAL A 79 5.48 -10.22 0.30
C VAL A 79 4.70 -11.52 0.32
N VAL A 80 3.48 -11.51 -0.22
CA VAL A 80 2.57 -12.67 -0.24
C VAL A 80 1.76 -12.71 -1.52
N GLU A 81 1.29 -13.88 -1.91
CA GLU A 81 0.46 -14.05 -3.10
C GLU A 81 -0.96 -13.54 -2.84
N ALA A 82 -1.48 -12.69 -3.72
CA ALA A 82 -2.89 -12.31 -3.66
C ALA A 82 -3.78 -13.52 -4.00
N THR A 83 -4.82 -13.73 -3.18
CA THR A 83 -5.77 -14.84 -3.35
C THR A 83 -6.93 -14.50 -4.31
N ASN A 84 -7.20 -13.21 -4.55
CA ASN A 84 -8.25 -12.72 -5.43
C ASN A 84 -7.79 -11.46 -6.20
N LYS A 85 -8.39 -11.23 -7.37
CA LYS A 85 -8.25 -10.01 -8.18
C LYS A 85 -9.15 -8.89 -7.64
N ILE A 86 -8.77 -7.65 -7.89
CA ILE A 86 -9.62 -6.49 -7.57
C ILE A 86 -10.61 -6.34 -8.71
N GLY A 87 -11.90 -6.37 -8.42
CA GLY A 87 -12.94 -6.01 -9.39
C GLY A 87 -13.08 -4.49 -9.55
N ASP A 88 -13.69 -4.04 -10.63
CA ASP A 88 -13.80 -2.62 -11.00
C ASP A 88 -14.60 -1.76 -10.01
N ASP A 89 -15.34 -2.37 -9.08
CA ASP A 89 -16.32 -1.69 -8.22
C ASP A 89 -15.70 -0.82 -7.10
N TYR A 90 -14.36 -0.81 -6.92
CA TYR A 90 -13.68 -0.13 -5.80
C TYR A 90 -12.36 0.56 -6.18
N ILE A 91 -12.31 1.27 -7.32
CA ILE A 91 -11.07 1.87 -7.83
C ILE A 91 -11.13 3.41 -7.77
N VAL A 92 -10.19 4.03 -7.05
CA VAL A 92 -9.75 5.40 -7.31
C VAL A 92 -8.44 5.28 -8.09
N GLU A 93 -8.46 5.63 -9.39
CA GLU A 93 -7.26 5.61 -10.22
C GLU A 93 -6.29 6.70 -9.77
N LEU A 94 -5.03 6.32 -9.53
CA LEU A 94 -3.95 7.26 -9.25
C LEU A 94 -3.28 7.64 -10.57
N ASP A 95 -3.56 8.84 -11.04
CA ASP A 95 -2.88 9.44 -12.21
C ASP A 95 -1.52 9.96 -11.73
N PHE A 96 -0.42 9.40 -12.25
CA PHE A 96 0.96 9.81 -11.98
C PHE A 96 1.63 10.34 -13.25
#